data_AF-A0A2Z6ZX03-F1
#
_entry.id   AF-A0A2Z6ZX03-F1
#
_cell.length_a   1.000
_cell.length_b   1.000
_cell.length_c   1.000
_cell.angle_alpha   90.00
_cell.angle_beta   90.00
_cell.angle_gamma   90.00
#
_symmetry.space_group_name_H-M   'P 1'
#
loop_
_entity.id
_entity.type
_entity.pdbx_description
1 polymer ?
#
loop_
_entity_poly.entity_id
_entity_poly.type
_entity_poly.pdbx_seq_one_letter_code
_entity_poly.pdbx_strand_id
1 'polypeptide(L)'
;DETMVLGTYHFNQDHARKELAHMITLHEYPLSMVDHVGFKRYSYALQPLFKVVSRNTIKNDIMKIFEYEKEKTMKLLDSNASRIALTTDMWTSSNQKRGFMAITSHFIDVSWKLQSRLVRFIYVPCPHTAEVLANALVECLLDWNLDRKLSTLTVDNCTTNDAMIECILDKLHPSSLILEGKLFHMRCCAHILNLIVRDGLDLISGSFETIRYSVGFWTATPKRDEKFIETARQLKVESTKKLELDCKTRWNSTYLMLNTA
;
A
#
# COMPACT_ATOMS: atom_id res chain seq x y z
N ASP A 1 -10.98 -19.36 46.75
CA ASP A 1 -10.90 -20.70 46.14
C ASP A 1 -11.58 -20.73 44.78
N GLU A 2 -10.85 -20.33 43.74
CA GLU A 2 -11.27 -20.58 42.36
C GLU A 2 -10.72 -21.94 41.95
N THR A 3 -11.59 -22.94 41.90
CA THR A 3 -11.28 -24.25 41.32
C THR A 3 -10.97 -24.08 39.83
N MET A 4 -9.67 -24.07 39.48
CA MET A 4 -9.21 -24.27 38.11
C MET A 4 -9.67 -25.64 37.64
N VAL A 5 -10.68 -25.66 36.78
CA VAL A 5 -11.04 -26.85 36.00
C VAL A 5 -9.89 -27.10 35.02
N LEU A 6 -9.02 -28.06 35.36
CA LEU A 6 -7.97 -28.57 34.48
C LEU A 6 -8.63 -29.30 33.29
N GLY A 7 -9.03 -28.54 32.27
CA GLY A 7 -9.31 -29.11 30.96
C GLY A 7 -8.03 -29.73 30.40
N THR A 8 -8.09 -30.95 29.90
CA THR A 8 -6.97 -31.57 29.16
C THR A 8 -6.74 -30.79 27.87
N TYR A 9 -5.67 -29.99 27.83
CA TYR A 9 -5.23 -29.34 26.60
C TYR A 9 -4.72 -30.39 25.60
N HIS A 10 -5.36 -30.47 24.44
CA HIS A 10 -4.92 -31.29 23.32
C HIS A 10 -4.28 -30.41 22.25
N PHE A 11 -2.97 -30.62 22.03
CA PHE A 11 -2.24 -29.89 21.01
C PHE A 11 -2.77 -30.19 19.60
N ASN A 12 -3.01 -29.14 18.81
CA ASN A 12 -3.41 -29.23 17.41
C ASN A 12 -2.35 -28.55 16.52
N GLN A 13 -1.63 -29.37 15.74
CA GLN A 13 -0.58 -28.94 14.82
C GLN A 13 -1.08 -27.97 13.74
N ASP A 14 -2.25 -28.24 13.16
CA ASP A 14 -2.79 -27.44 12.05
C ASP A 14 -3.26 -26.07 12.52
N HIS A 15 -3.85 -26.01 13.73
CA HIS A 15 -4.20 -24.74 14.35
C HIS A 15 -2.95 -23.89 14.62
N ALA A 16 -1.92 -24.45 15.27
CA ALA A 16 -0.67 -23.74 15.54
C ALA A 16 0.02 -23.26 14.25
N ARG A 17 -0.01 -24.07 13.19
CA ARG A 17 0.53 -23.72 11.87
C ARG A 17 -0.26 -22.57 11.20
N LYS A 18 -1.58 -22.56 11.35
CA LYS A 18 -2.43 -21.47 10.86
C LYS A 18 -2.14 -20.16 11.61
N GLU A 19 -2.01 -20.22 12.93
CA GLU A 19 -1.63 -19.06 13.76
C GLU A 19 -0.23 -18.53 13.40
N LEU A 20 0.72 -19.43 13.09
CA LEU A 20 2.04 -19.02 12.59
C LEU A 20 1.95 -18.26 11.26
N ALA A 21 1.12 -18.73 10.32
CA ALA A 21 0.89 -18.01 9.06
C ALA A 21 0.21 -16.65 9.28
N HIS A 22 -0.74 -16.56 10.21
CA HIS A 22 -1.36 -15.29 10.63
C HIS A 22 -0.34 -14.34 11.26
N MET A 23 0.51 -14.82 12.16
CA MET A 23 1.56 -14.00 12.78
C MET A 23 2.54 -13.45 11.73
N ILE A 24 2.98 -14.29 10.79
CA ILE A 24 3.89 -13.90 9.72
C ILE A 24 3.26 -12.82 8.84
N THR A 25 1.98 -12.95 8.50
CA THR A 25 1.27 -11.97 7.66
C THR A 25 0.96 -10.68 8.42
N LEU A 26 0.50 -10.77 9.67
CA LEU A 26 0.15 -9.63 10.51
C LEU A 26 1.34 -8.73 10.83
N HIS A 27 2.51 -9.33 11.05
CA HIS A 27 3.73 -8.61 11.41
C HIS A 27 4.74 -8.49 10.25
N GLU A 28 4.32 -8.87 9.04
CA GLU A 28 5.14 -8.79 7.83
C GLU A 28 6.51 -9.48 7.97
N TYR A 29 6.56 -10.58 8.74
CA TYR A 29 7.80 -11.28 8.96
C TYR A 29 8.31 -11.95 7.67
N PRO A 30 9.64 -12.04 7.48
CA PRO A 30 10.19 -12.80 6.38
C PRO A 30 9.73 -14.25 6.46
N LEU A 31 9.26 -14.82 5.34
CA LEU A 31 8.86 -16.23 5.27
C LEU A 31 10.00 -17.19 5.66
N SER A 32 11.26 -16.75 5.56
CA SER A 32 12.44 -17.52 5.98
C SER A 32 12.57 -17.67 7.49
N MET A 33 11.82 -16.92 8.30
CA MET A 33 11.86 -16.99 9.77
C MET A 33 11.68 -18.43 10.28
N VAL A 34 10.82 -19.22 9.62
CA VAL A 34 10.57 -20.62 10.00
C VAL A 34 11.75 -21.55 9.76
N ASP A 35 12.70 -21.15 8.90
CA ASP A 35 13.91 -21.91 8.63
C ASP A 35 15.02 -21.62 9.65
N HIS A 36 14.94 -20.50 10.37
CA HIS A 36 15.97 -20.04 11.32
C HIS A 36 16.10 -20.99 12.52
N VAL A 37 17.35 -21.34 12.87
CA VAL A 37 17.66 -22.27 13.97
C VAL A 37 17.12 -21.76 15.31
N GLY A 38 17.23 -20.46 15.58
CA GLY A 38 16.71 -19.84 16.81
C GLY A 38 15.20 -19.98 16.95
N PHE A 39 14.45 -19.73 15.87
CA PHE A 39 13.00 -19.87 15.86
C PHE A 39 12.55 -21.32 16.07
N LYS A 40 13.24 -22.27 15.43
CA LYS A 40 12.99 -23.71 15.64
C LYS A 40 13.22 -24.11 17.09
N ARG A 41 14.35 -23.71 17.69
CA ARG A 41 14.66 -23.98 19.11
C ARG A 41 13.61 -23.40 20.06
N TYR A 42 13.21 -22.15 19.83
CA TYR A 42 12.17 -21.48 20.60
C TYR A 42 10.83 -22.23 20.51
N SER A 43 10.41 -22.58 19.29
CA SER A 43 9.14 -23.29 19.06
C SER A 43 9.11 -24.67 19.73
N TYR A 44 10.20 -25.43 19.65
CA TYR A 44 10.33 -26.73 20.33
C TYR A 44 10.31 -26.60 21.85
N ALA A 45 10.90 -25.54 22.41
CA ALA A 45 10.89 -25.29 23.85
C ALA A 45 9.47 -24.96 24.37
N LEU A 46 8.66 -24.28 23.57
CA LEU A 46 7.26 -23.99 23.90
C LEU A 46 6.34 -25.22 23.76
N GLN A 47 6.50 -25.95 22.65
CA GLN A 47 5.65 -27.10 22.34
C GLN A 47 6.45 -28.15 21.56
N PRO A 48 6.98 -29.19 22.24
CA PRO A 48 7.83 -30.20 21.61
C PRO A 48 7.17 -30.98 20.47
N LEU A 49 5.83 -31.10 20.47
CA LEU A 49 5.09 -31.78 19.41
C LEU A 49 4.90 -30.93 18.16
N PHE A 50 5.16 -29.61 18.22
CA PHE A 50 4.98 -28.73 17.07
C PHE A 50 6.10 -28.92 16.05
N LYS A 51 5.74 -29.44 14.88
CA LYS A 51 6.66 -29.59 13.75
C LYS A 51 6.68 -28.30 12.94
N VAL A 52 7.73 -27.49 13.11
CA VAL A 52 7.93 -26.28 12.30
C VAL A 52 8.05 -26.69 10.82
N VAL A 53 7.22 -26.09 9.97
CA VAL A 53 7.17 -26.41 8.55
C VAL A 53 8.16 -25.57 7.74
N SER A 54 8.40 -25.97 6.48
CA SER A 54 9.28 -25.22 5.59
C SER A 54 8.70 -23.87 5.17
N ARG A 55 9.55 -22.95 4.75
CA ARG A 55 9.15 -21.69 4.09
C ARG A 55 8.18 -21.90 2.92
N ASN A 56 8.37 -22.91 2.08
CA ASN A 56 7.47 -23.18 0.95
C ASN A 56 6.08 -23.63 1.43
N THR A 57 6.06 -24.40 2.52
CA THR A 57 4.82 -24.85 3.16
C THR A 57 4.04 -23.67 3.74
N ILE A 58 4.70 -22.79 4.52
CA ILE A 58 4.08 -21.56 5.03
C ILE A 58 3.57 -20.68 3.89
N LYS A 59 4.35 -20.50 2.83
CA LYS A 59 3.92 -19.73 1.65
C LYS A 59 2.59 -20.28 1.11
N ASN A 60 2.47 -21.59 0.94
CA ASN A 60 1.24 -22.22 0.46
C ASN A 60 0.08 -22.03 1.44
N ASP A 61 0.33 -22.05 2.75
CA ASP A 61 -0.72 -21.80 3.75
C ASP A 61 -1.23 -20.38 3.72
N ILE A 62 -0.32 -19.40 3.59
CA ILE A 62 -0.69 -17.98 3.42
C ILE A 62 -1.53 -17.82 2.16
N MET A 63 -1.17 -18.47 1.05
CA MET A 63 -1.97 -18.42 -0.18
C MET A 63 -3.35 -19.04 0.01
N LYS A 64 -3.49 -20.13 0.76
CA LYS A 64 -4.81 -20.70 1.09
C LYS A 64 -5.66 -19.76 1.94
N ILE A 65 -5.05 -19.08 2.92
CA ILE A 65 -5.71 -18.04 3.72
C ILE A 65 -6.18 -16.91 2.81
N PHE A 66 -5.33 -16.47 1.88
CA PHE A 66 -5.67 -15.44 0.91
C PHE A 66 -6.86 -15.85 0.03
N GLU A 67 -6.87 -17.03 -0.58
CA GLU A 67 -7.99 -17.47 -1.42
C GLU A 67 -9.30 -17.58 -0.61
N TYR A 68 -9.22 -18.08 0.63
CA TYR A 68 -10.37 -18.13 1.53
C TYR A 68 -10.93 -16.73 1.84
N GLU A 69 -10.09 -15.77 2.20
CA GLU A 69 -10.51 -14.40 2.47
C GLU A 69 -10.96 -13.65 1.20
N LYS A 70 -10.38 -13.99 0.04
CA LYS A 70 -10.80 -13.49 -1.28
C LYS A 70 -12.24 -13.92 -1.58
N GLU A 71 -12.55 -15.21 -1.48
CA GLU A 71 -13.92 -15.72 -1.69
C GLU A 71 -14.93 -15.06 -0.75
N LYS A 72 -14.57 -14.91 0.52
CA LYS A 72 -15.41 -14.22 1.51
C LYS A 72 -15.63 -12.76 1.15
N THR A 73 -14.59 -12.07 0.69
CA THR A 73 -14.68 -10.66 0.25
C THR A 73 -15.51 -10.53 -1.03
N MET A 74 -15.37 -11.45 -1.99
CA MET A 74 -16.22 -11.47 -3.18
C MET A 74 -17.69 -11.64 -2.82
N LYS A 75 -18.03 -12.58 -1.92
CA LYS A 75 -19.41 -12.74 -1.41
C LYS A 75 -19.93 -11.47 -0.74
N LEU A 76 -19.09 -10.76 0.01
CA LEU A 76 -19.45 -9.49 0.63
C LEU A 76 -19.79 -8.44 -0.44
N LEU A 77 -18.93 -8.27 -1.46
CA LEU A 77 -19.14 -7.33 -2.56
C LEU A 77 -20.38 -7.68 -3.40
N ASP A 78 -20.64 -8.98 -3.62
CA ASP A 78 -21.82 -9.48 -4.34
C ASP A 78 -23.11 -9.24 -3.56
N SER A 79 -23.10 -9.44 -2.23
CA SER A 79 -24.25 -9.18 -1.36
C SER A 79 -24.50 -7.69 -1.13
N ASN A 80 -23.49 -6.84 -1.34
CA ASN A 80 -23.60 -5.42 -1.12
C ASN A 80 -24.49 -4.76 -2.20
N ALA A 81 -25.53 -4.06 -1.75
CA ALA A 81 -26.46 -3.36 -2.64
C ALA A 81 -25.90 -2.02 -3.15
N SER A 82 -24.92 -1.43 -2.45
CA SER A 82 -24.32 -0.17 -2.88
C SER A 82 -23.43 -0.36 -4.11
N ARG A 83 -23.22 0.73 -4.84
CA ARG A 83 -22.16 0.82 -5.84
C ARG A 83 -20.79 0.83 -5.17
N ILE A 84 -19.76 0.47 -5.93
CA ILE A 84 -18.38 0.30 -5.48
C ILE A 84 -17.51 1.35 -6.18
N ALA A 85 -16.86 2.20 -5.40
CA ALA A 85 -15.85 3.13 -5.91
C ALA A 85 -14.48 2.44 -5.89
N LEU A 86 -13.64 2.73 -6.86
CA LEU A 86 -12.28 2.23 -6.92
C LEU A 86 -11.30 3.37 -6.79
N THR A 87 -10.16 3.09 -6.19
CA THR A 87 -8.95 3.91 -6.32
C THR A 87 -7.83 3.03 -6.85
N THR A 88 -7.07 3.54 -7.81
CA THR A 88 -5.86 2.88 -8.29
C THR A 88 -4.67 3.80 -8.18
N ASP A 89 -3.55 3.25 -7.76
CA ASP A 89 -2.26 3.92 -7.72
C ASP A 89 -1.23 3.05 -8.44
N MET A 90 -0.40 3.69 -9.25
CA MET A 90 0.64 3.05 -10.04
C MET A 90 1.96 3.77 -9.77
N TRP A 91 2.94 3.05 -9.26
CA TRP A 91 4.27 3.62 -9.02
C TRP A 91 5.36 2.69 -9.54
N THR A 92 6.50 3.28 -9.86
CA THR A 92 7.72 2.53 -10.16
C THR A 92 8.58 2.46 -8.91
N SER A 93 8.88 1.24 -8.45
CA SER A 93 9.78 1.01 -7.31
C SER A 93 11.18 1.52 -7.64
N SER A 94 11.76 2.33 -6.74
CA SER A 94 13.12 2.88 -6.87
C SER A 94 14.19 1.80 -6.91
N ASN A 95 14.01 0.73 -6.14
CA ASN A 95 15.07 -0.26 -5.92
C ASN A 95 15.20 -1.24 -7.09
N GLN A 96 14.08 -1.62 -7.71
CA GLN A 96 14.05 -2.62 -8.78
C GLN A 96 13.61 -2.07 -10.13
N LYS A 97 13.24 -0.79 -10.21
CA LYS A 97 12.66 -0.14 -11.41
C LYS A 97 11.46 -0.92 -11.98
N ARG A 98 10.65 -1.48 -11.08
CA ARG A 98 9.46 -2.28 -11.42
C ARG A 98 8.19 -1.48 -11.16
N GLY A 99 7.27 -1.49 -12.11
CA GLY A 99 5.96 -0.87 -11.96
C GLY A 99 5.02 -1.75 -11.18
N PHE A 100 4.36 -1.21 -10.15
CA PHE A 100 3.32 -1.89 -9.39
C PHE A 100 2.04 -1.08 -9.42
N MET A 101 0.92 -1.77 -9.58
CA MET A 101 -0.42 -1.21 -9.51
C MET A 101 -1.14 -1.79 -8.30
N ALA A 102 -1.71 -0.91 -7.48
CA ALA A 102 -2.62 -1.28 -6.40
C ALA A 102 -4.03 -0.78 -6.72
N ILE A 103 -5.01 -1.68 -6.64
CA ILE A 103 -6.42 -1.39 -6.87
C ILE A 103 -7.15 -1.67 -5.57
N THR A 104 -7.82 -0.64 -5.04
CA THR A 104 -8.58 -0.71 -3.79
C THR A 104 -10.04 -0.41 -4.08
N SER A 105 -10.93 -1.26 -3.59
CA SER A 105 -12.38 -1.03 -3.64
C SER A 105 -12.88 -0.39 -2.35
N HIS A 106 -13.85 0.49 -2.51
CA HIS A 106 -14.46 1.28 -1.43
C HIS A 106 -15.97 1.24 -1.58
N PHE A 107 -16.67 0.93 -0.50
CA PHE A 107 -18.13 0.82 -0.49
C PHE A 107 -18.68 1.06 0.92
N ILE A 108 -19.97 1.36 1.02
CA ILE A 108 -20.68 1.50 2.29
C ILE A 108 -21.45 0.20 2.51
N ASP A 109 -21.21 -0.46 3.63
CA ASP A 109 -21.93 -1.70 3.97
C ASP A 109 -23.34 -1.44 4.54
N VAL A 110 -24.08 -2.51 4.79
CA VAL A 110 -25.44 -2.47 5.36
C VAL A 110 -25.52 -1.83 6.75
N SER A 111 -24.38 -1.73 7.45
CA SER A 111 -24.27 -1.06 8.76
C SER A 111 -23.86 0.41 8.62
N TRP A 112 -23.91 0.98 7.41
CA TRP A 112 -23.49 2.34 7.11
C TRP A 112 -22.01 2.62 7.44
N LYS A 113 -21.17 1.60 7.38
CA LYS A 113 -19.72 1.76 7.58
C LYS A 113 -18.99 1.75 6.25
N LEU A 114 -18.06 2.70 6.11
CA LEU A 114 -17.13 2.71 4.99
C LEU A 114 -16.19 1.50 5.10
N GLN A 115 -16.18 0.68 4.07
CA GLN A 115 -15.28 -0.44 3.90
C GLN A 115 -14.30 -0.14 2.79
N SER A 116 -13.03 -0.47 3.03
CA SER A 116 -11.97 -0.42 2.03
C SER A 116 -11.28 -1.78 1.94
N ARG A 117 -11.10 -2.30 0.72
CA ARG A 117 -10.50 -3.61 0.48
C ARG A 117 -9.52 -3.52 -0.69
N LEU A 118 -8.27 -3.89 -0.46
CA LEU A 118 -7.29 -4.06 -1.52
C LEU A 118 -7.68 -5.29 -2.34
N VAL A 119 -8.16 -5.09 -3.56
CA VAL A 119 -8.60 -6.18 -4.46
C VAL A 119 -7.47 -6.67 -5.33
N ARG A 120 -6.47 -5.82 -5.60
CA ARG A 120 -5.31 -6.24 -6.39
C ARG A 120 -4.07 -5.46 -6.04
N PHE A 121 -2.96 -6.18 -5.99
CA PHE A 121 -1.62 -5.62 -6.00
C PHE A 121 -0.81 -6.44 -7.01
N ILE A 122 -0.43 -5.83 -8.13
CA ILE A 122 0.23 -6.54 -9.24
C ILE A 122 1.46 -5.80 -9.71
N TYR A 123 2.43 -6.59 -10.16
CA TYR A 123 3.50 -6.11 -11.01
C TYR A 123 2.97 -5.91 -12.43
N VAL A 124 3.17 -4.72 -12.99
CA VAL A 124 2.82 -4.41 -14.39
C VAL A 124 4.13 -4.20 -15.16
N PRO A 125 4.49 -5.12 -16.08
CA PRO A 125 5.65 -4.96 -16.93
C PRO A 125 5.56 -3.72 -17.82
N CYS A 126 6.70 -3.14 -18.19
CA CYS A 126 6.72 -2.15 -19.26
C CYS A 126 6.33 -2.79 -20.61
N PRO A 127 5.69 -2.04 -21.51
CA PRO A 127 5.40 -0.60 -21.41
C PRO A 127 4.13 -0.28 -20.60
N HIS A 128 4.16 0.79 -19.81
CA HIS A 128 2.98 1.29 -19.06
C HIS A 128 2.09 2.19 -19.92
N THR A 129 1.65 1.67 -21.07
CA THR A 129 0.69 2.39 -21.93
C THR A 129 -0.70 2.40 -21.32
N ALA A 130 -1.53 3.35 -21.73
CA ALA A 130 -2.94 3.43 -21.33
C ALA A 130 -3.68 2.10 -21.54
N GLU A 131 -3.45 1.42 -22.67
CA GLU A 131 -4.08 0.14 -22.99
C GLU A 131 -3.65 -0.99 -22.05
N VAL A 132 -2.35 -1.09 -21.73
CA VAL A 132 -1.83 -2.12 -20.81
C VAL A 132 -2.40 -1.92 -19.40
N LEU A 133 -2.42 -0.67 -18.93
CA LEU A 133 -2.99 -0.34 -17.62
C LEU A 133 -4.50 -0.58 -17.57
N ALA A 134 -5.21 -0.22 -18.64
CA ALA A 134 -6.65 -0.47 -18.78
C ALA A 134 -6.96 -1.96 -18.78
N ASN A 135 -6.20 -2.78 -19.50
CA ASN A 135 -6.34 -4.24 -19.51
C ASN A 135 -6.15 -4.82 -18.10
N ALA A 136 -5.09 -4.41 -17.39
CA ALA A 136 -4.82 -4.87 -16.04
C ALA A 136 -5.95 -4.51 -15.05
N LEU A 137 -6.54 -3.32 -15.20
CA LEU A 137 -7.71 -2.90 -14.43
C LEU A 137 -8.95 -3.72 -14.80
N VAL A 138 -9.26 -3.89 -16.09
CA VAL A 138 -10.43 -4.64 -16.55
C VAL A 138 -10.36 -6.11 -16.14
N GLU A 139 -9.19 -6.75 -16.26
CA GLU A 139 -8.98 -8.11 -15.73
C GLU A 139 -9.28 -8.18 -14.23
N CYS A 140 -8.85 -7.18 -13.46
CA CYS A 140 -9.19 -7.10 -12.05
C CYS A 140 -10.70 -6.95 -11.82
N LEU A 141 -11.38 -6.14 -12.62
CA LEU A 141 -12.83 -5.95 -12.49
C LEU A 141 -13.58 -7.25 -12.73
N LEU A 142 -13.19 -8.00 -13.77
CA LEU A 142 -13.80 -9.29 -14.12
C LEU A 142 -13.50 -10.36 -13.07
N ASP A 143 -12.24 -10.47 -12.62
CA ASP A 143 -11.83 -11.43 -11.59
C ASP A 143 -12.59 -11.27 -10.26
N TRP A 144 -13.06 -10.06 -9.98
CA TRP A 144 -13.79 -9.72 -8.75
C TRP A 144 -15.29 -9.48 -8.99
N ASN A 145 -15.83 -9.73 -10.19
CA ASN A 145 -17.22 -9.48 -10.59
C ASN A 145 -17.71 -8.04 -10.32
N LEU A 146 -16.84 -7.05 -10.52
CA LEU A 146 -17.11 -5.65 -10.21
C LEU A 146 -17.62 -4.82 -11.38
N ASP A 147 -17.47 -5.31 -12.62
CA ASP A 147 -17.80 -4.63 -13.88
C ASP A 147 -19.22 -4.04 -13.93
N ARG A 148 -20.15 -4.61 -13.15
CA ARG A 148 -21.56 -4.17 -13.10
C ARG A 148 -21.94 -3.29 -11.92
N LYS A 149 -21.04 -3.12 -10.94
CA LYS A 149 -21.33 -2.43 -9.68
C LYS A 149 -20.51 -1.17 -9.46
N LEU A 150 -19.70 -0.76 -10.43
CA LEU A 150 -18.85 0.42 -10.30
C LEU A 150 -19.66 1.72 -10.17
N SER A 151 -19.17 2.62 -9.32
CA SER A 151 -19.57 4.03 -9.32
C SER A 151 -18.54 4.89 -10.04
N THR A 152 -17.32 4.88 -9.53
CA THR A 152 -16.24 5.80 -9.90
C THR A 152 -14.89 5.09 -9.78
N LEU A 153 -13.90 5.59 -10.51
CA LEU A 153 -12.50 5.22 -10.46
C LEU A 153 -11.69 6.48 -10.21
N THR A 154 -11.01 6.52 -9.07
CA THR A 154 -10.12 7.61 -8.69
C THR A 154 -8.68 7.25 -9.03
N VAL A 155 -8.03 8.12 -9.80
CA VAL A 155 -6.64 7.99 -10.26
C VAL A 155 -5.85 9.25 -9.92
N ASP A 156 -4.53 9.18 -9.93
CA ASP A 156 -3.70 10.39 -9.88
C ASP A 156 -3.81 11.20 -11.20
N ASN A 157 -3.29 12.41 -11.22
CA ASN A 157 -3.47 13.33 -12.36
C ASN A 157 -2.46 13.10 -13.49
N CYS A 158 -1.92 11.88 -13.62
CA CYS A 158 -1.06 11.54 -14.74
C CYS A 158 -1.87 11.54 -16.04
N THR A 159 -1.36 12.16 -17.10
CA THR A 159 -2.04 12.26 -18.41
C THR A 159 -2.31 10.91 -19.05
N THR A 160 -1.48 9.90 -18.77
CA THR A 160 -1.72 8.52 -19.24
C THR A 160 -3.03 7.94 -18.70
N ASN A 161 -3.49 8.39 -17.53
CA ASN A 161 -4.74 7.90 -16.95
C ASN A 161 -5.96 8.40 -17.70
N ASP A 162 -5.91 9.58 -18.31
CA ASP A 162 -7.04 10.11 -19.10
C ASP A 162 -7.36 9.15 -20.26
N ALA A 163 -6.33 8.75 -21.03
CA ALA A 163 -6.49 7.77 -22.10
C ALA A 163 -6.84 6.36 -21.58
N MET A 164 -6.32 5.97 -20.41
CA MET A 164 -6.65 4.69 -19.78
C MET A 164 -8.14 4.62 -19.40
N ILE A 165 -8.70 5.70 -18.88
CA ILE A 165 -10.12 5.79 -18.53
C ILE A 165 -10.99 5.59 -19.77
N GLU A 166 -10.65 6.24 -20.89
CA GLU A 166 -11.37 6.07 -22.16
C GLU A 166 -11.35 4.59 -22.59
N CYS A 167 -10.19 3.95 -22.57
CA CYS A 167 -10.05 2.52 -22.87
C CYS A 167 -10.87 1.61 -21.95
N ILE A 168 -11.08 1.99 -20.69
CA ILE A 168 -11.90 1.22 -19.74
C ILE A 168 -13.39 1.43 -20.03
N LEU A 169 -13.82 2.66 -20.29
CA LEU A 169 -15.21 2.98 -20.61
C LEU A 169 -15.68 2.26 -21.87
N ASP A 170 -14.81 2.11 -22.88
CA ASP A 170 -15.11 1.34 -24.10
C ASP A 170 -15.32 -0.17 -23.86
N LYS A 171 -14.77 -0.69 -22.75
CA LYS A 171 -14.85 -2.11 -22.36
C LYS A 171 -15.97 -2.40 -21.37
N LEU A 172 -16.59 -1.36 -20.81
CA LEU A 172 -17.68 -1.47 -19.84
C LEU A 172 -19.02 -1.12 -20.50
N HIS A 173 -20.10 -1.76 -20.06
CA HIS A 173 -21.41 -1.45 -20.59
C HIS A 173 -21.93 -0.13 -19.99
N PRO A 174 -22.33 0.89 -20.78
CA PRO A 174 -22.71 2.20 -20.23
C PRO A 174 -23.84 2.14 -19.18
N SER A 175 -24.82 1.24 -19.35
CA SER A 175 -25.91 1.09 -18.37
C SER A 175 -25.47 0.52 -17.02
N SER A 176 -24.26 -0.06 -16.95
CA SER A 176 -23.69 -0.52 -15.70
C SER A 176 -23.05 0.60 -14.89
N LEU A 177 -22.88 1.79 -15.47
CA LEU A 177 -22.21 2.94 -14.84
C LEU A 177 -23.21 4.01 -14.42
N ILE A 178 -22.82 4.82 -13.43
CA ILE A 178 -23.61 5.97 -12.99
C ILE A 178 -23.58 7.03 -14.09
N LEU A 179 -24.76 7.51 -14.50
CA LEU A 179 -24.94 8.51 -15.55
C LEU A 179 -24.17 8.14 -16.83
N GLU A 180 -24.21 6.87 -17.23
CA GLU A 180 -23.54 6.35 -18.44
C GLU A 180 -22.02 6.61 -18.44
N GLY A 181 -21.40 6.64 -17.25
CA GLY A 181 -19.96 6.82 -17.10
C GLY A 181 -19.49 8.28 -16.99
N LYS A 182 -20.40 9.26 -17.04
CA LYS A 182 -20.05 10.69 -16.92
C LYS A 182 -19.34 11.06 -15.61
N LEU A 183 -19.58 10.28 -14.55
CA LEU A 183 -18.92 10.45 -13.24
C LEU A 183 -17.85 9.39 -12.97
N PHE A 184 -17.49 8.58 -13.96
CA PHE A 184 -16.60 7.45 -13.75
C PHE A 184 -15.20 7.92 -13.34
N HIS A 185 -14.66 8.96 -13.98
CA HIS A 185 -13.32 9.43 -13.68
C HIS A 185 -13.31 10.48 -12.57
N MET A 186 -12.64 10.16 -11.46
CA MET A 186 -12.35 11.09 -10.38
C MET A 186 -10.84 11.34 -10.28
N ARG A 187 -10.45 12.61 -10.14
CA ARG A 187 -9.05 13.00 -9.95
C ARG A 187 -8.71 12.99 -8.46
N CYS A 188 -7.51 12.52 -8.12
CA CYS A 188 -7.04 12.51 -6.73
C CYS A 188 -6.87 13.94 -6.18
N CYS A 189 -7.68 14.31 -5.17
CA CYS A 189 -7.62 15.64 -4.54
C CYS A 189 -6.27 15.93 -3.88
N ALA A 190 -5.63 14.93 -3.27
CA ALA A 190 -4.30 15.10 -2.67
C ALA A 190 -3.24 15.47 -3.72
N HIS A 191 -3.36 14.89 -4.92
CA HIS A 191 -2.49 15.24 -6.03
C HIS A 191 -2.81 16.64 -6.57
N ILE A 192 -4.09 17.02 -6.69
CA ILE A 192 -4.49 18.38 -7.08
C ILE A 192 -3.89 19.41 -6.10
N LEU A 193 -4.02 19.16 -4.80
CA LEU A 193 -3.43 20.02 -3.78
C LEU A 193 -1.90 20.12 -3.93
N ASN A 194 -1.23 18.99 -4.21
CA ASN A 194 0.21 19.00 -4.50
C ASN A 194 0.56 19.85 -5.72
N LEU A 195 -0.24 19.81 -6.78
CA LEU A 195 -0.03 20.66 -7.96
C LEU A 195 -0.21 22.15 -7.62
N ILE A 196 -1.28 22.52 -6.90
CA ILE A 196 -1.52 23.92 -6.46
C ILE A 196 -0.33 24.43 -5.63
N VAL A 197 0.14 23.63 -4.67
CA VAL A 197 1.28 24.01 -3.83
C VAL A 197 2.56 24.15 -4.64
N ARG A 198 2.82 23.24 -5.60
CA ARG A 198 4.00 23.32 -6.46
C ARG A 198 3.98 24.54 -7.37
N ASP A 199 2.85 24.83 -7.99
CA ASP A 199 2.69 26.04 -8.83
C ASP A 199 2.94 27.31 -8.00
N GLY A 200 2.46 27.37 -6.76
CA GLY A 200 2.73 28.48 -5.84
C GLY A 200 4.20 28.57 -5.41
N LEU A 201 4.85 27.44 -5.14
CA LEU A 201 6.26 27.37 -4.74
C LEU A 201 7.19 27.76 -5.89
N ASP A 202 6.85 27.43 -7.14
CA ASP A 202 7.69 27.74 -8.30
C ASP A 202 7.90 29.26 -8.47
N LEU A 203 6.92 30.09 -8.08
CA LEU A 203 7.00 31.55 -8.06
C LEU A 203 8.06 32.12 -7.10
N ILE A 204 8.39 31.38 -6.04
CA ILE A 204 9.34 31.79 -4.99
C ILE A 204 10.53 30.81 -4.88
N SER A 205 10.71 29.96 -5.89
CA SER A 205 11.75 28.92 -5.92
C SER A 205 13.14 29.47 -5.61
N GLY A 206 13.48 30.62 -6.17
CA GLY A 206 14.76 31.30 -5.94
C GLY A 206 15.06 31.58 -4.46
N SER A 207 14.05 31.72 -3.59
CA SER A 207 14.22 32.01 -2.17
C SER A 207 14.67 30.79 -1.34
N PHE A 208 14.42 29.56 -1.81
CA PHE A 208 14.75 28.34 -1.06
C PHE A 208 15.65 27.35 -1.81
N GLU A 209 16.01 27.59 -3.08
CA GLU A 209 16.95 26.71 -3.80
C GLU A 209 18.30 26.58 -3.08
N THR A 210 18.82 27.67 -2.51
CA THR A 210 20.09 27.63 -1.76
C THR A 210 19.97 26.77 -0.51
N ILE A 211 18.83 26.83 0.20
CA ILE A 211 18.56 25.99 1.36
C ILE A 211 18.47 24.54 0.93
N ARG A 212 17.70 24.24 -0.13
CA ARG A 212 17.58 22.90 -0.71
C ARG A 212 18.94 22.32 -1.09
N TYR A 213 19.80 23.10 -1.73
CA TYR A 213 21.15 22.68 -2.09
C TYR A 213 22.00 22.37 -0.85
N SER A 214 21.94 23.22 0.18
CA SER A 214 22.65 23.01 1.45
C SER A 214 22.18 21.73 2.15
N VAL A 215 20.87 21.55 2.30
CA VAL A 215 20.27 20.34 2.88
C VAL A 215 20.72 19.11 2.10
N GLY A 216 20.57 19.13 0.77
CA GLY A 216 20.99 18.05 -0.10
C GLY A 216 22.48 17.73 0.01
N PHE A 217 23.34 18.73 0.17
CA PHE A 217 24.78 18.54 0.37
C PHE A 217 25.07 17.76 1.66
N TRP A 218 24.45 18.15 2.78
CA TRP A 218 24.68 17.54 4.09
C TRP A 218 24.07 16.14 4.19
N THR A 219 22.88 15.93 3.64
CA THR A 219 22.18 14.63 3.70
C THR A 219 22.68 13.62 2.65
N ALA A 220 23.54 14.02 1.71
CA ALA A 220 23.98 13.16 0.60
C ALA A 220 24.77 11.92 1.03
N THR A 221 25.50 11.96 2.16
CA THR A 221 26.34 10.85 2.61
C THR A 221 26.36 10.74 4.13
N PRO A 222 26.54 9.54 4.71
CA PRO A 222 26.63 9.36 6.16
C PRO A 222 27.72 10.23 6.79
N LYS A 223 28.91 10.31 6.15
CA LYS A 223 30.02 11.14 6.62
C LYS A 223 29.66 12.62 6.74
N ARG A 224 28.86 13.16 5.81
CA ARG A 224 28.44 14.57 5.84
C ARG A 224 27.35 14.80 6.88
N ASP A 225 26.40 13.87 6.99
CA ASP A 225 25.33 13.91 8.01
C ASP A 225 25.94 13.89 9.42
N GLU A 226 26.87 12.97 9.70
CA GLU A 226 27.60 12.88 10.97
C GLU A 226 28.37 14.17 11.29
N LYS A 227 29.09 14.72 10.30
CA LYS A 227 29.84 15.97 10.48
C LYS A 227 28.90 17.16 10.75
N PHE A 228 27.75 17.22 10.10
CA PHE A 228 26.75 18.25 10.34
C PHE A 228 26.22 18.17 11.77
N ILE A 229 25.82 16.97 12.22
CA ILE A 229 25.33 16.71 13.58
C ILE A 229 26.38 17.10 14.63
N GLU A 230 27.65 16.73 14.41
CA GLU A 230 28.75 17.10 15.30
C GLU A 230 28.91 18.63 15.40
N THR A 231 28.91 19.30 14.24
CA THR A 231 29.07 20.77 14.17
C THR A 231 27.90 21.48 14.85
N ALA A 232 26.66 21.02 14.63
CA ALA A 232 25.46 21.59 15.26
C ALA A 232 25.50 21.46 16.80
N ARG A 233 26.01 20.32 17.32
CA ARG A 233 26.22 20.13 18.76
C ARG A 233 27.28 21.08 19.32
N GLN A 234 28.40 21.25 18.62
CA GLN A 234 29.47 22.17 19.04
C GLN A 234 28.97 23.62 19.09
N LEU A 235 28.12 24.01 18.14
CA LEU A 235 27.49 25.33 18.07
C LEU A 235 26.27 25.48 18.99
N LYS A 236 25.93 24.45 19.78
CA LYS A 236 24.80 24.42 20.72
C LYS A 236 23.45 24.77 20.06
N VAL A 237 23.24 24.29 18.84
CA VAL A 237 21.94 24.40 18.18
C VAL A 237 20.93 23.54 18.96
N GLU A 238 19.85 24.16 19.44
CA GLU A 238 18.86 23.51 20.32
C GLU A 238 17.94 22.51 19.58
N SER A 239 17.89 22.58 18.25
CA SER A 239 17.03 21.72 17.43
C SER A 239 17.55 20.28 17.39
N THR A 240 16.66 19.32 17.70
CA THR A 240 16.91 17.88 17.55
C THR A 240 16.37 17.31 16.25
N LYS A 241 15.77 18.16 15.40
CA LYS A 241 15.19 17.73 14.12
C LYS A 241 16.29 17.36 13.14
N LYS A 242 16.07 16.28 12.39
CA LYS A 242 16.99 15.82 11.35
C LYS A 242 16.74 16.59 10.05
N LEU A 243 17.81 17.03 9.38
CA LEU A 243 17.70 17.58 8.04
C LEU A 243 17.10 16.56 7.08
N GLU A 244 16.06 16.97 6.35
CA GLU A 244 15.38 16.14 5.35
C GLU A 244 15.21 16.95 4.07
N LEU A 245 15.68 16.38 2.95
CA LEU A 245 15.47 16.97 1.64
C LEU A 245 14.00 16.82 1.23
N ASP A 246 13.45 17.86 0.61
CA ASP A 246 12.07 17.85 0.18
C ASP A 246 11.80 16.83 -0.95
N CYS A 247 10.53 16.44 -1.08
CA CYS A 247 10.05 15.39 -1.97
C CYS A 247 8.97 15.97 -2.89
N LYS A 248 9.25 16.06 -4.19
CA LYS A 248 8.36 16.71 -5.18
C LYS A 248 6.93 16.13 -5.25
N THR A 249 6.72 14.90 -4.80
CA THR A 249 5.40 14.24 -4.81
C THR A 249 4.62 14.45 -3.50
N ARG A 250 5.20 15.12 -2.49
CA ARG A 250 4.59 15.41 -1.19
C ARG A 250 4.51 16.90 -0.96
N TRP A 251 3.30 17.43 -0.96
CA TRP A 251 2.98 18.86 -0.88
C TRP A 251 3.55 19.57 0.35
N ASN A 252 3.65 18.88 1.48
CA ASN A 252 4.16 19.45 2.72
C ASN A 252 5.69 19.33 2.89
N SER A 253 6.39 18.64 2.00
CA SER A 253 7.80 18.30 2.21
C SER A 253 8.74 19.51 2.15
N THR A 254 8.48 20.47 1.26
CA THR A 254 9.26 21.71 1.20
C THR A 254 9.11 22.53 2.48
N TYR A 255 7.89 22.58 3.04
CA TYR A 255 7.66 23.21 4.35
C TYR A 255 8.45 22.50 5.46
N LEU A 256 8.45 21.17 5.50
CA LEU A 256 9.19 20.40 6.50
C LEU A 256 10.71 20.62 6.42
N MET A 257 11.25 20.67 5.19
CA MET A 257 12.65 21.01 4.95
C MET A 257 12.96 22.41 5.49
N LEU A 258 12.16 23.42 5.14
CA LEU A 258 12.37 24.82 5.55
C LEU A 258 12.16 25.05 7.04
N ASN A 259 11.25 24.33 7.68
CA ASN A 259 11.00 24.42 9.12
C ASN A 259 12.09 23.72 9.96
N THR A 260 12.97 22.97 9.32
CA THR A 260 14.05 22.21 9.96
C THR A 260 15.43 22.80 9.69
N ALA A 261 15.65 23.31 8.48
CA ALA A 261 16.87 23.99 8.06
C ALA A 261 17.08 25.32 8.79
#